data_AF-A0A819HGJ7-F1
#
_entry.id   AF-A0A819HGJ7-F1
#
_cell.length_a   1.000
_cell.length_b   1.000
_cell.length_c   1.000
_cell.angle_alpha   90.00
_cell.angle_beta   90.00
_cell.angle_gamma   90.00
#
_symmetry.space_group_name_H-M   'P 1'
#
loop_
_entity.id
_entity.type
_entity.pdbx_description
1 polymer ?
#
loop_
_entity_poly.entity_id
_entity_poly.type
_entity_poly.pdbx_seq_one_letter_code
_entity_poly.pdbx_strand_id
1 'polypeptide(L)'
;MSKTFEIRREEKCLDYAGGQGELKKPGKVVSFSCHSMQGNQMWKYEDDMLRHASGFCIELSQGNDKDVFMSNCESTNQYQKWFWKKRLNNSTST
;
A
#
# COMPACT_ATOMS: atom_id res chain seq x y z
N MET A 1 9.60 -4.93 -2.67
CA MET A 1 8.88 -5.56 -1.54
C MET A 1 9.89 -6.34 -0.71
N SER A 2 9.80 -6.33 0.61
CA SER A 2 10.74 -7.05 1.49
C SER A 2 10.56 -8.57 1.39
N LYS A 3 11.49 -9.35 1.98
CA LYS A 3 11.35 -10.80 2.15
C LYS A 3 10.17 -11.20 3.06
N THR A 4 9.57 -10.24 3.77
CA THR A 4 8.47 -10.41 4.74
C THR A 4 7.12 -9.92 4.20
N PHE A 5 7.01 -9.68 2.88
CA PHE A 5 5.80 -9.14 2.24
C PHE A 5 5.40 -7.74 2.75
N GLU A 6 6.37 -6.96 3.22
CA GLU A 6 6.17 -5.56 3.65
C GLU A 6 6.60 -4.59 2.54
N ILE A 7 5.88 -3.48 2.43
CA ILE A 7 6.29 -2.31 1.63
C ILE A 7 6.97 -1.33 2.59
N ARG A 8 8.29 -1.19 2.47
CA ARG A 8 9.15 -0.48 3.44
C ARG A 8 9.73 0.79 2.85
N ARG A 9 9.81 1.82 3.70
CA ARG A 9 10.67 3.00 3.53
C ARG A 9 11.38 3.22 4.86
N GLU A 10 12.68 2.95 4.89
CA GLU A 10 13.48 2.97 6.13
C GLU A 10 12.85 2.03 7.19
N GLU A 11 12.61 2.53 8.40
CA GLU A 11 11.98 1.81 9.52
C GLU A 11 10.44 1.85 9.49
N LYS A 12 9.85 2.44 8.45
CA LYS A 12 8.40 2.56 8.28
C LYS A 12 7.87 1.60 7.23
N CYS A 13 6.77 0.95 7.57
CA CYS A 13 6.03 0.03 6.74
C CYS A 13 4.67 0.63 6.39
N LEU A 14 4.19 0.29 5.20
CA LEU A 14 2.81 0.57 4.82
C LEU A 14 1.89 -0.37 5.62
N ASP A 15 0.89 0.19 6.29
CA ASP A 15 0.06 -0.50 7.27
C ASP A 15 -1.43 -0.19 7.04
N TYR A 16 -2.26 -1.21 6.96
CA TYR A 16 -3.71 -1.06 6.91
C TYR A 16 -4.29 -0.93 8.32
N ALA A 17 -4.58 0.32 8.73
CA ALA A 17 -5.08 0.63 10.06
C ALA A 17 -6.55 0.23 10.29
N GLY A 18 -7.21 -0.41 9.31
CA GLY A 18 -8.64 -0.69 9.34
C GLY A 18 -9.50 0.53 9.00
N GLY A 19 -10.79 0.47 9.34
CA GLY A 19 -11.75 1.57 9.13
C GLY A 19 -13.02 1.17 8.39
N GLN A 20 -13.01 0.05 7.65
CA GLN A 20 -14.23 -0.57 7.14
C GLN A 20 -14.89 -1.41 8.26
N GLY A 21 -16.22 -1.30 8.40
CA GLY A 21 -16.97 -1.86 9.53
C GLY A 21 -17.52 -0.79 10.48
N GLU A 22 -17.43 -1.01 11.80
CA GLU A 22 -18.05 -0.21 12.87
C GLU A 22 -17.85 1.32 12.78
N LEU A 23 -16.81 1.77 12.07
CA LEU A 23 -16.46 3.18 11.94
C LEU A 23 -17.03 3.88 10.69
N LYS A 24 -17.70 3.14 9.77
CA LYS A 24 -18.27 3.66 8.50
C LYS A 24 -17.34 4.64 7.75
N LYS A 25 -16.02 4.41 7.80
CA LYS A 25 -15.00 5.26 7.18
C LYS A 25 -14.31 4.52 6.05
N PRO A 26 -13.77 5.23 5.04
CA PRO A 26 -12.87 4.60 4.08
C PRO A 26 -11.69 3.97 4.83
N GLY A 27 -11.31 2.75 4.43
CA GLY A 27 -10.19 2.06 5.07
C GLY A 27 -8.90 2.85 4.87
N LYS A 28 -8.17 3.13 5.97
CA LYS A 28 -7.02 4.03 5.93
C LYS A 28 -5.72 3.25 5.86
N VAL A 29 -4.83 3.67 4.95
CA VAL A 29 -3.45 3.20 4.89
C VAL A 29 -2.55 4.23 5.57
N VAL A 30 -1.66 3.78 6.46
CA VAL A 30 -0.76 4.64 7.23
C VAL A 30 0.68 4.15 7.11
N SER A 31 1.64 5.00 7.47
CA SER A 31 3.02 4.59 7.71
C SER A 31 3.21 4.28 9.19
N PHE A 32 3.51 3.02 9.52
CA PHE A 32 3.74 2.59 10.90
C PHE A 32 5.11 1.94 11.06
N SER A 33 5.58 1.76 12.30
CA SER A 33 6.87 1.10 12.53
C SER A 33 6.82 -0.34 12.02
N CYS A 34 7.82 -0.74 11.24
CA CYS A 34 7.94 -2.12 10.77
C CYS A 34 8.17 -3.08 11.94
N HIS A 35 7.48 -4.21 11.96
CA HIS A 35 7.67 -5.23 13.01
C HIS A 35 7.76 -6.67 12.50
N SER A 36 7.62 -6.92 11.19
CA SER A 36 7.84 -8.24 10.57
C SER A 36 6.97 -9.38 11.12
N MET A 37 5.88 -9.04 11.81
CA MET A 37 4.85 -10.00 12.27
C MET A 37 3.67 -10.12 11.30
N GLN A 38 3.78 -9.53 10.10
CA GLN A 38 2.73 -9.54 9.07
C GLN A 38 1.44 -8.85 9.56
N GLY A 39 0.25 -9.42 9.27
CA GLY A 39 -1.04 -8.84 9.60
C GLY A 39 -1.31 -7.60 8.75
N ASN A 40 -1.52 -6.45 9.41
CA ASN A 40 -1.85 -5.17 8.76
C ASN A 40 -0.74 -4.64 7.83
N GLN A 41 0.49 -5.15 7.94
CA GLN A 41 1.64 -4.77 7.13
C GLN A 41 1.93 -5.73 5.97
N MET A 42 1.08 -6.75 5.79
CA MET A 42 1.27 -7.77 4.76
C MET A 42 0.57 -7.37 3.46
N TRP A 43 1.35 -7.27 2.39
CA TRP A 43 0.88 -6.89 1.06
C TRP A 43 1.28 -7.94 0.02
N LYS A 44 0.32 -8.32 -0.81
CA LYS A 44 0.56 -9.12 -2.02
C LYS A 44 0.50 -8.21 -3.23
N TYR A 45 1.50 -8.30 -4.09
CA TYR A 45 1.50 -7.63 -5.38
C TYR A 45 1.17 -8.64 -6.48
N GLU A 46 -0.01 -8.51 -7.09
CA GLU A 46 -0.48 -9.36 -8.19
C GLU A 46 -1.38 -8.56 -9.14
N ASP A 47 -1.30 -8.86 -10.44
CA ASP A 47 -2.05 -8.15 -11.50
C ASP A 47 -1.93 -6.62 -11.42
N ASP A 48 -0.72 -6.15 -11.12
CA ASP A 48 -0.37 -4.75 -10.86
C ASP A 48 -1.12 -4.08 -9.70
N MET A 49 -1.78 -4.85 -8.84
CA MET A 49 -2.52 -4.35 -7.68
C MET A 49 -1.82 -4.71 -6.37
N LEU A 50 -1.95 -3.83 -5.37
CA LEU A 50 -1.49 -4.07 -4.00
C LEU A 50 -2.67 -4.54 -3.16
N ARG A 51 -2.72 -5.86 -2.93
CA ARG A 51 -3.78 -6.54 -2.19
C ARG A 51 -3.37 -6.78 -0.75
N HIS A 52 -4.28 -6.48 0.17
CA HIS A 52 -4.15 -6.82 1.57
C HIS A 52 -4.83 -8.18 1.86
N ALA A 53 -4.43 -8.85 2.95
CA ALA A 53 -5.01 -10.14 3.36
C ALA A 53 -6.52 -10.08 3.65
N SER A 54 -7.07 -8.88 3.87
CA SER A 54 -8.52 -8.64 4.03
C SER A 54 -9.31 -8.77 2.73
N GLY A 55 -8.65 -8.90 1.58
CA GLY A 55 -9.30 -8.96 0.26
C GLY A 55 -9.49 -7.59 -0.41
N PHE A 56 -9.10 -6.50 0.25
CA PHE A 56 -9.16 -5.14 -0.31
C PHE A 56 -7.85 -4.76 -1.01
N CYS A 57 -7.95 -3.79 -1.93
CA CYS A 57 -6.85 -3.22 -2.70
C CYS A 57 -6.59 -1.77 -2.29
N ILE A 58 -5.35 -1.34 -2.43
CA ILE A 58 -5.01 0.09 -2.34
C ILE A 58 -5.51 0.80 -3.60
N GLU A 59 -6.25 1.88 -3.42
CA GLU A 59 -6.75 2.77 -4.45
C GLU A 59 -6.31 4.21 -4.19
N LEU A 60 -5.91 4.91 -5.25
CA LEU A 60 -5.64 6.34 -5.22
C LEU A 60 -6.96 7.13 -5.33
N SER A 61 -7.18 8.14 -4.48
CA SER A 61 -8.34 9.03 -4.62
C SER A 61 -8.31 9.82 -5.93
N GLN A 62 -9.48 9.91 -6.56
CA GLN A 62 -9.67 10.61 -7.84
C GLN A 62 -9.78 12.14 -7.67
N GLY A 63 -9.87 12.62 -6.42
CA GLY A 63 -9.96 14.04 -6.09
C GLY A 63 -8.60 14.74 -6.08
N ASN A 64 -8.59 16.01 -5.69
CA ASN A 64 -7.36 16.80 -5.55
C ASN A 64 -6.47 16.31 -4.41
N ASP A 65 -7.07 15.67 -3.41
CA ASP A 65 -6.35 15.01 -2.34
C ASP A 65 -5.73 13.73 -2.91
N LYS A 66 -4.40 13.62 -2.88
CA LYS A 66 -3.64 12.47 -3.39
C LYS A 66 -3.51 11.38 -2.33
N ASP A 67 -4.63 11.08 -1.69
CA ASP A 67 -4.71 10.10 -0.62
C ASP A 67 -4.85 8.69 -1.18
N VAL A 68 -4.44 7.72 -0.37
CA VAL A 68 -4.63 6.30 -0.66
C VAL A 68 -5.58 5.70 0.36
N PHE A 69 -6.51 4.89 -0.11
CA PHE A 69 -7.51 4.24 0.71
C PHE A 69 -7.69 2.78 0.28
N MET A 70 -8.36 2.00 1.12
CA MET A 70 -8.70 0.61 0.82
C MET A 70 -10.11 0.51 0.21
N SER A 71 -10.22 -0.19 -0.90
CA SER A 71 -11.48 -0.44 -1.61
C SER A 71 -11.55 -1.88 -2.14
N ASN A 72 -12.71 -2.27 -2.67
CA ASN A 72 -12.86 -3.56 -3.35
C ASN A 72 -11.90 -3.63 -4.54
N CYS A 73 -11.21 -4.75 -4.68
CA CYS A 73 -10.31 -4.96 -5.80
C CYS A 73 -11.06 -5.03 -7.13
N GLU A 74 -10.69 -4.17 -8.07
CA GLU A 74 -11.30 -4.09 -9.39
C GLU A 74 -10.21 -4.02 -10.47
N SER A 75 -10.08 -5.09 -11.27
CA SER A 75 -8.99 -5.23 -12.24
C SER A 75 -9.00 -4.19 -13.36
N THR A 76 -10.16 -3.61 -13.64
CA THR A 76 -10.41 -2.54 -14.63
C THR A 76 -10.15 -1.15 -14.08
N ASN A 77 -10.04 -0.99 -12.76
CA ASN A 77 -9.84 0.31 -12.13
C ASN A 77 -8.36 0.73 -12.21
N GLN A 78 -8.06 1.72 -13.04
CA GLN A 78 -6.70 2.24 -13.21
C GLN A 78 -6.12 2.87 -11.93
N TYR A 79 -6.96 3.34 -11.00
CA TYR A 79 -6.51 3.94 -9.74
C TYR A 79 -6.05 2.90 -8.70
N GLN A 80 -6.21 1.61 -9.01
CA GLN A 80 -5.70 0.49 -8.23
C GLN A 80 -4.43 -0.12 -8.84
N LYS A 81 -3.93 0.43 -9.96
CA LYS A 81 -2.75 -0.09 -10.66
C LYS A 81 -1.48 0.64 -10.20
N TRP A 82 -0.54 -0.12 -9.66
CA TRP A 82 0.68 0.38 -9.05
C TRP A 82 1.90 -0.18 -9.78
N PHE A 83 2.78 0.70 -10.26
CA PHE A 83 4.01 0.31 -10.96
C PHE A 83 5.24 0.77 -10.20
N TRP A 84 6.14 -0.18 -9.92
CA TRP A 84 7.38 0.10 -9.21
C TRP A 84 8.43 0.65 -10.18
N LYS A 85 9.05 1.78 -9.81
CA LYS A 85 10.25 2.29 -10.48
C LYS A 85 11.46 2.10 -9.59
N LYS A 86 12.53 1.49 -10.12
CA LYS A 86 13.84 1.52 -9.44
C LYS A 86 14.32 2.96 -9.38
N ARG A 87 14.68 3.45 -8.19
CA ARG A 87 15.43 4.71 -8.10
C ARG A 87 16.81 4.46 -8.70
N LEU A 88 17.18 5.26 -9.69
CA LEU A 88 18.55 5.31 -10.17
C LEU A 88 19.32 6.18 -9.18
N ASN A 89 20.30 5.58 -8.49
CA ASN A 89 21.22 6.35 -7.66
C ASN A 89 22.18 7.05 -8.62
N ASN A 90 22.04 8.37 -8.78
CA ASN A 90 23.08 9.17 -9.43
C ASN A 90 24.22 9.36 -8.42
N SER A 91 25.08 8.35 -8.33
CA SER A 91 26.35 8.46 -7.62
C SER A 91 27.30 9.32 -8.44
N THR A 92 27.12 10.64 -8.44
CA THR A 92 28.24 11.56 -8.69
C THR A 92 29.06 11.62 -7.42
N SER A 93 30.00 10.69 -7.30
CA SER A 93 31.19 10.89 -6.46
C SER A 93 32.02 11.99 -7.12
N THR A 94 31.96 13.20 -6.59
CA THR A 94 33.11 14.12 -6.59
C THR A 94 34.07 13.71 -5.49
#